data_AF-X2FPR4-F1
#
_entry.id   AF-X2FPR4-F1
#
_cell.length_a   1.000
_cell.length_b   1.000
_cell.length_c   1.000
_cell.angle_alpha   90.00
_cell.angle_beta   90.00
_cell.angle_gamma   90.00
#
_symmetry.space_group_name_H-M   'P 1'
#
loop_
_entity.id
_entity.type
_entity.pdbx_description
1 polymer ?
#
loop_
_entity_poly.entity_id
_entity_poly.type
_entity_poly.pdbx_seq_one_letter_code
_entity_poly.pdbx_strand_id
1 'polypeptide(L)'
;TVLTMGPQSAEDSLRKALTFGADRAVLLTDRCFAGSDTLATTYALATAIRKIGKEYGPPDLIFTGKQTIDGDTAQVGPGVAKRLGVLQLTYVAKVKTLDLAARTIEAERRSEGGVQVLHTRLPCLITMLEGTCQIRRGAMADALRAARAPIVKWSAHDAGVEDVSKCGLKGSPTVVKRVFAPSARAEKAALV
;
A
#
# COMPACT_ATOMS: atom_id res chain seq x y z
N THR A 1 -9.29 -4.53 6.32
CA THR A 1 -8.19 -4.01 7.17
C THR A 1 -7.36 -3.02 6.37
N VAL A 2 -7.02 -1.87 6.94
CA VAL A 2 -6.03 -0.93 6.39
C VAL A 2 -4.74 -0.99 7.21
N LEU A 3 -3.60 -0.95 6.54
CA LEU A 3 -2.26 -1.06 7.13
C LEU A 3 -1.42 0.11 6.65
N THR A 4 -0.71 0.77 7.56
CA THR A 4 0.34 1.74 7.21
C THR A 4 1.61 1.45 8.01
N MET A 5 2.77 1.70 7.40
CA MET A 5 4.05 1.72 8.09
C MET A 5 4.51 3.17 8.18
N GLY A 6 4.79 3.66 9.39
CA GLY A 6 5.18 5.06 9.55
C GLY A 6 5.34 5.53 10.99
N PRO A 7 5.63 6.83 11.17
CA PRO A 7 5.66 7.45 12.48
C PRO A 7 4.27 7.47 13.13
N GLN A 8 4.20 7.82 14.41
CA GLN A 8 2.94 7.88 15.15
C GLN A 8 1.89 8.81 14.50
N SER A 9 2.33 9.89 13.85
CA SER A 9 1.43 10.80 13.11
C SER A 9 0.73 10.16 11.91
N ALA A 10 1.20 9.01 11.41
CA ALA A 10 0.51 8.26 10.36
C ALA A 10 -0.83 7.66 10.84
N GLU A 11 -1.10 7.68 12.15
CA GLU A 11 -2.39 7.32 12.73
C GLU A 11 -3.55 8.14 12.14
N ASP A 12 -3.34 9.42 11.83
CA ASP A 12 -4.39 10.30 11.27
C ASP A 12 -4.87 9.80 9.91
N SER A 13 -3.96 9.29 9.07
CA SER A 13 -4.28 8.69 7.78
C SER A 13 -5.12 7.42 7.93
N LEU A 14 -4.83 6.60 8.95
CA LEU A 14 -5.63 5.43 9.28
C LEU A 14 -7.03 5.82 9.77
N ARG A 15 -7.12 6.81 10.66
CA ARG A 15 -8.42 7.34 11.12
C ARG A 15 -9.26 7.83 9.96
N LYS A 16 -8.66 8.57 9.03
CA LYS A 16 -9.34 9.00 7.80
C LYS A 16 -9.84 7.79 6.98
N ALA A 17 -9.01 6.76 6.80
CA ALA A 17 -9.40 5.55 6.07
C ALA A 17 -10.58 4.80 6.73
N LEU A 18 -10.64 4.77 8.07
CA LEU A 18 -11.77 4.19 8.81
C LEU A 18 -13.09 4.95 8.56
N THR A 19 -13.04 6.27 8.28
CA THR A 19 -14.23 7.04 7.92
C THR A 19 -14.82 6.63 6.57
N PHE A 20 -14.02 6.02 5.68
CA PHE A 20 -14.49 5.53 4.38
C PHE A 20 -15.14 4.13 4.45
N GLY A 21 -15.16 3.51 5.63
CA GLY A 21 -15.81 2.22 5.83
C GLY A 21 -14.86 1.07 6.16
N ALA A 22 -13.54 1.29 6.23
CA ALA A 22 -12.62 0.23 6.65
C ALA A 22 -12.95 -0.30 8.05
N ASP A 23 -12.85 -1.62 8.24
CA ASP A 23 -13.25 -2.28 9.51
C ASP A 23 -12.18 -2.20 10.60
N ARG A 24 -10.91 -2.27 10.21
CA ARG A 24 -9.76 -2.39 11.11
C ARG A 24 -8.59 -1.59 10.59
N ALA A 25 -7.81 -1.00 11.48
CA ALA A 25 -6.61 -0.26 11.16
C ALA A 25 -5.40 -0.79 11.94
N VAL A 26 -4.29 -0.96 11.24
CA VAL A 26 -3.00 -1.38 11.80
C VAL A 26 -1.95 -0.33 11.47
N LEU A 27 -1.29 0.18 12.51
CA LEU A 27 -0.13 1.04 12.42
C LEU A 27 1.12 0.22 12.76
N LEU A 28 1.93 -0.06 11.74
CA LEU A 28 3.26 -0.62 11.91
C LEU A 28 4.23 0.53 12.21
N THR A 29 4.65 0.66 13.47
CA THR A 29 5.44 1.81 13.93
C THR A 29 6.56 1.36 14.87
N ASP A 30 7.79 1.61 14.44
CA ASP A 30 9.00 1.33 15.19
C ASP A 30 10.14 2.19 14.63
N ARG A 31 11.09 2.60 15.48
CA ARG A 31 12.27 3.35 15.07
C ARG A 31 13.17 2.52 14.14
N CYS A 32 13.14 1.19 14.25
CA CYS A 32 13.95 0.34 13.37
C CYS A 32 13.53 0.40 11.89
N PHE A 33 12.32 0.90 11.58
CA PHE A 33 11.87 1.10 10.19
C PHE A 33 12.33 2.43 9.59
N ALA A 34 12.94 3.32 10.38
CA ALA A 34 13.37 4.64 9.91
C ALA A 34 14.41 4.53 8.79
N GLY A 35 14.24 5.35 7.75
CA GLY A 35 15.15 5.39 6.59
C GLY A 35 15.04 4.18 5.66
N SER A 36 13.94 3.41 5.75
CA SER A 36 13.70 2.28 4.85
C SER A 36 13.52 2.76 3.40
N ASP A 37 14.28 2.16 2.49
CA ASP A 37 13.99 2.13 1.07
C ASP A 37 12.85 1.15 0.73
N THR A 38 12.60 0.93 -0.56
CA THR A 38 11.50 0.08 -1.03
C THR A 38 11.70 -1.39 -0.66
N LEU A 39 12.94 -1.89 -0.64
CA LEU A 39 13.22 -3.29 -0.29
C LEU A 39 12.97 -3.54 1.21
N ALA A 40 13.46 -2.66 2.08
CA ALA A 40 13.23 -2.74 3.52
C ALA A 40 11.74 -2.52 3.87
N THR A 41 11.08 -1.56 3.22
CA THR A 41 9.66 -1.27 3.39
C THR A 41 8.79 -2.48 3.03
N THR A 42 9.06 -3.12 1.88
CA THR A 42 8.30 -4.29 1.46
C THR A 42 8.49 -5.49 2.39
N TYR A 43 9.67 -5.63 3.02
CA TYR A 43 9.92 -6.68 4.01
C TYR A 43 9.05 -6.50 5.26
N ALA A 44 9.03 -5.29 5.81
CA ALA A 44 8.22 -4.94 6.97
C ALA A 44 6.71 -5.10 6.69
N LEU A 45 6.22 -4.55 5.57
CA LEU A 45 4.81 -4.66 5.18
C LEU A 45 4.38 -6.10 4.91
N ALA A 46 5.18 -6.90 4.19
CA ALA A 46 4.84 -8.30 3.93
C ALA A 46 4.76 -9.12 5.24
N THR A 47 5.61 -8.80 6.22
CA THR A 47 5.60 -9.44 7.54
C THR A 47 4.33 -9.07 8.31
N ALA A 48 3.96 -7.78 8.34
CA ALA A 48 2.71 -7.34 8.94
C ALA A 48 1.47 -7.93 8.23
N ILE A 49 1.47 -8.05 6.90
CA ILE A 49 0.36 -8.68 6.15
C ILE A 49 0.24 -10.17 6.50
N ARG A 50 1.35 -10.90 6.64
CA ARG A 50 1.31 -12.29 7.12
C ARG A 50 0.73 -12.38 8.53
N LYS A 51 1.09 -11.46 9.42
CA LYS A 51 0.51 -11.40 10.77
C LYS A 51 -0.99 -11.10 10.75
N ILE A 52 -1.44 -10.14 9.94
CA ILE A 52 -2.87 -9.87 9.68
C ILE A 52 -3.57 -11.16 9.23
N GLY A 53 -2.95 -11.91 8.32
CA GLY A 53 -3.46 -13.18 7.83
C GLY A 53 -3.64 -14.24 8.92
N LYS A 54 -2.71 -14.30 9.88
CA LYS A 54 -2.78 -15.20 11.04
C LYS A 54 -3.85 -14.79 12.05
N GLU A 55 -3.99 -13.49 12.34
CA GLU A 55 -4.94 -13.00 13.36
C GLU A 55 -6.38 -12.89 12.85
N TYR A 56 -6.55 -12.49 11.58
CA TYR A 56 -7.86 -12.10 11.05
C TYR A 56 -8.30 -12.86 9.82
N GLY A 57 -7.53 -13.86 9.39
CA GLY A 57 -7.74 -14.63 8.17
C GLY A 57 -6.92 -14.09 6.99
N PRO A 58 -6.41 -14.98 6.11
CA PRO A 58 -5.57 -14.60 4.98
C PRO A 58 -6.35 -13.70 3.99
N PRO A 59 -5.75 -12.60 3.51
CA PRO A 59 -6.43 -11.73 2.55
C PRO A 59 -6.50 -12.40 1.17
N ASP A 60 -7.70 -12.44 0.58
CA ASP A 60 -7.88 -12.82 -0.83
C ASP A 60 -7.36 -11.74 -1.77
N LEU A 61 -7.46 -10.47 -1.37
CA LEU A 61 -7.06 -9.30 -2.14
C LEU A 61 -6.25 -8.33 -1.28
N ILE A 62 -5.17 -7.81 -1.85
CA ILE A 62 -4.36 -6.75 -1.25
C ILE A 62 -4.36 -5.57 -2.21
N PHE A 63 -4.83 -4.41 -1.76
CA PHE A 63 -4.81 -3.18 -2.55
C PHE A 63 -3.68 -2.27 -2.13
N THR A 64 -2.96 -1.72 -3.10
CA THR A 64 -2.04 -0.59 -2.93
C THR A 64 -2.34 0.48 -3.97
N GLY A 65 -1.86 1.70 -3.77
CA GLY A 65 -1.76 2.66 -4.86
C GLY A 65 -0.68 2.25 -5.87
N LYS A 66 -0.69 2.84 -7.08
CA LYS A 66 0.38 2.71 -8.08
C LYS A 66 1.72 3.13 -7.48
N GLN A 67 1.79 4.34 -6.95
CA GLN A 67 2.99 4.94 -6.37
C GLN A 67 2.60 5.94 -5.29
N THR A 68 3.56 6.29 -4.44
CA THR A 68 3.45 7.40 -3.51
C THR A 68 4.00 8.66 -4.17
N ILE A 69 3.46 9.83 -3.80
CA ILE A 69 3.81 11.11 -4.44
C ILE A 69 5.13 11.72 -3.94
N ASP A 70 5.71 11.15 -2.88
CA ASP A 70 6.95 11.59 -2.26
C ASP A 70 8.18 10.91 -2.90
N GLY A 71 8.18 9.57 -2.96
CA GLY A 71 9.28 8.78 -3.51
C GLY A 71 9.08 8.33 -4.96
N ASP A 72 7.84 8.29 -5.46
CA ASP A 72 7.48 8.02 -6.86
C ASP A 72 8.03 6.73 -7.49
N THR A 73 8.46 5.76 -6.67
CA THR A 73 9.18 4.58 -7.16
C THR A 73 8.28 3.52 -7.82
N ALA A 74 6.99 3.49 -7.48
CA ALA A 74 6.04 2.43 -7.85
C ALA A 74 6.46 0.98 -7.48
N GLN A 75 7.43 0.80 -6.58
CA GLN A 75 8.05 -0.50 -6.29
C GLN A 75 7.40 -1.27 -5.12
N VAL A 76 6.75 -0.58 -4.19
CA VAL A 76 6.28 -1.20 -2.93
C VAL A 76 5.20 -2.24 -3.18
N GLY A 77 4.19 -1.94 -4.01
CA GLY A 77 3.13 -2.91 -4.34
C GLY A 77 3.69 -4.22 -4.93
N PRO A 78 4.42 -4.18 -6.05
CA PRO A 78 5.06 -5.36 -6.63
C PRO A 78 6.02 -6.08 -5.68
N GLY A 79 6.81 -5.33 -4.91
CA GLY A 79 7.74 -5.91 -3.94
C GLY A 79 7.04 -6.67 -2.82
N VAL A 80 5.90 -6.16 -2.32
CA VAL A 80 5.05 -6.89 -1.35
C VAL A 80 4.48 -8.16 -2.00
N ALA A 81 3.96 -8.07 -3.22
CA ALA A 81 3.40 -9.22 -3.94
C ALA A 81 4.43 -10.35 -4.09
N LYS A 82 5.66 -10.02 -4.50
CA LYS A 82 6.77 -10.96 -4.63
C LYS A 82 7.11 -11.64 -3.30
N ARG A 83 7.13 -10.89 -2.19
CA ARG A 83 7.44 -11.42 -0.85
C ARG A 83 6.34 -12.30 -0.27
N LEU A 84 5.09 -12.09 -0.67
CA LEU A 84 3.95 -12.90 -0.25
C LEU A 84 3.73 -14.10 -1.19
N GLY A 85 4.39 -14.13 -2.36
CA GLY A 85 4.19 -15.18 -3.36
C GLY A 85 2.81 -15.12 -4.02
N VAL A 86 2.19 -13.93 -4.07
CA VAL A 86 0.87 -13.73 -4.67
C VAL A 86 0.99 -13.16 -6.09
N LEU A 87 -0.05 -13.37 -6.90
CA LEU A 87 -0.15 -12.79 -8.23
C LEU A 87 -0.24 -11.26 -8.13
N GLN A 88 0.34 -10.54 -9.09
CA GLN A 88 0.33 -9.07 -9.08
C GLN A 88 -0.37 -8.52 -10.32
N LEU A 89 -1.28 -7.56 -10.11
CA LEU A 89 -1.96 -6.80 -11.13
C LEU A 89 -1.59 -5.33 -10.95
N THR A 90 -0.62 -4.86 -11.74
CA THR A 90 -0.12 -3.49 -11.66
C THR A 90 -0.81 -2.56 -12.64
N TYR A 91 -0.91 -1.27 -12.31
CA TYR A 91 -1.53 -0.25 -13.17
C TYR A 91 -3.00 -0.56 -13.49
N VAL A 92 -3.71 -1.11 -12.52
CA VAL A 92 -5.14 -1.45 -12.67
C VAL A 92 -5.96 -0.15 -12.64
N ALA A 93 -6.71 0.07 -13.71
CA ALA A 93 -7.68 1.15 -13.78
C ALA A 93 -9.03 0.73 -13.21
N LYS A 94 -9.48 -0.50 -13.47
CA LYS A 94 -10.81 -0.97 -13.06
C LYS A 94 -10.80 -2.45 -12.75
N VAL A 95 -11.42 -2.85 -11.63
CA VAL A 95 -11.78 -4.26 -11.40
C VAL A 95 -13.15 -4.48 -12.04
N LYS A 96 -13.24 -5.39 -13.01
CA LYS A 96 -14.46 -5.68 -13.78
C LYS A 96 -15.36 -6.66 -13.05
N THR A 97 -14.81 -7.80 -12.67
CA THR A 97 -15.54 -8.88 -12.01
C THR A 97 -14.67 -9.50 -10.93
N LEU A 98 -15.31 -9.96 -9.86
CA LEU A 98 -14.68 -10.68 -8.76
C LEU A 98 -15.61 -11.83 -8.37
N ASP A 99 -15.14 -13.06 -8.52
CA ASP A 99 -15.83 -14.26 -8.08
C ASP A 99 -15.03 -14.91 -6.95
N LEU A 100 -15.54 -14.78 -5.73
CA LEU A 100 -14.92 -15.35 -4.54
C LEU A 100 -15.07 -16.87 -4.46
N ALA A 101 -16.12 -17.45 -5.04
CA ALA A 101 -16.37 -18.88 -5.03
C ALA A 101 -15.46 -19.60 -6.04
N ALA A 102 -15.38 -19.08 -7.27
CA ALA A 102 -14.44 -19.58 -8.27
C ALA A 102 -12.99 -19.12 -8.04
N ARG A 103 -12.78 -18.17 -7.12
CA ARG A 103 -11.50 -17.53 -6.81
C ARG A 103 -10.85 -16.88 -8.04
N THR A 104 -11.63 -16.16 -8.82
CA THR A 104 -11.18 -15.47 -10.04
C THR A 104 -11.46 -13.97 -10.00
N ILE A 105 -10.67 -13.22 -10.73
CA ILE A 105 -10.80 -11.77 -10.87
C ILE A 105 -10.46 -11.34 -12.29
N GLU A 106 -11.24 -10.40 -12.81
CA GLU A 106 -10.96 -9.71 -14.07
C GLU A 106 -10.71 -8.22 -13.81
N ALA A 107 -9.66 -7.67 -14.39
CA ALA A 107 -9.28 -6.27 -14.22
C ALA A 107 -8.75 -5.65 -15.52
N GLU A 108 -9.03 -4.37 -15.71
CA GLU A 108 -8.47 -3.55 -16.78
C GLU A 108 -7.17 -2.90 -16.32
N ARG A 109 -6.07 -3.22 -16.99
CA ARG A 109 -4.75 -2.62 -16.80
C ARG A 109 -4.46 -1.60 -17.89
N ARG A 110 -3.94 -0.43 -17.53
CA ARG A 110 -3.37 0.50 -18.51
C ARG A 110 -1.97 0.07 -18.92
N SER A 111 -1.70 0.19 -20.21
CA SER A 111 -0.40 0.04 -20.84
C SER A 111 -0.23 1.16 -21.87
N GLU A 112 0.98 1.40 -22.36
CA GLU A 112 1.25 2.43 -23.37
C GLU A 112 0.39 2.25 -24.63
N GLY A 113 0.16 1.00 -25.04
CA GLY A 113 -0.68 0.65 -26.19
C GLY A 113 -2.19 0.59 -25.92
N GLY A 114 -2.66 1.01 -24.73
CA GLY A 114 -4.09 1.06 -24.41
C GLY A 114 -4.48 0.30 -23.14
N VAL A 115 -5.61 -0.42 -23.19
CA VAL A 115 -6.18 -1.15 -22.04
C VAL A 115 -6.10 -2.65 -22.28
N GLN A 116 -5.48 -3.36 -21.34
CA GLN A 116 -5.44 -4.82 -21.30
C GLN A 116 -6.49 -5.34 -20.32
N VAL A 117 -7.27 -6.34 -20.73
CA VAL A 117 -8.15 -7.07 -19.81
C VAL A 117 -7.39 -8.29 -19.29
N LEU A 118 -7.13 -8.31 -17.99
CA LEU A 118 -6.41 -9.39 -17.31
C LEU A 118 -7.41 -10.26 -16.56
N HIS A 119 -7.31 -11.58 -16.73
CA HIS A 119 -8.05 -12.57 -15.97
C HIS A 119 -7.09 -13.41 -15.14
N THR A 120 -7.31 -13.52 -13.83
CA THR A 120 -6.41 -14.24 -12.93
C THR A 120 -7.11 -14.83 -11.71
N ARG A 121 -6.34 -15.45 -10.81
CA ARG A 121 -6.83 -16.16 -9.62
C ARG A 121 -6.49 -15.43 -8.32
N LEU A 122 -7.25 -15.71 -7.27
CA LEU A 122 -6.98 -15.25 -5.89
C LEU A 122 -6.10 -16.25 -5.14
N PRO A 123 -5.19 -15.81 -4.25
CA PRO A 123 -5.00 -14.43 -3.81
C PRO A 123 -4.12 -13.60 -4.76
N CYS A 124 -4.41 -12.31 -4.86
CA CYS A 124 -3.60 -11.38 -5.66
C CYS A 124 -3.47 -9.99 -5.01
N LEU A 125 -2.42 -9.28 -5.43
CA LEU A 125 -2.18 -7.88 -5.08
C LEU A 125 -2.46 -6.99 -6.29
N ILE A 126 -3.19 -5.91 -6.05
CA ILE A 126 -3.61 -4.95 -7.06
C ILE A 126 -2.99 -3.59 -6.75
N THR A 127 -2.30 -3.00 -7.73
CA THR A 127 -1.90 -1.59 -7.67
C THR A 127 -2.87 -0.74 -8.48
N MET A 128 -3.61 0.12 -7.78
CA MET A 128 -4.65 0.97 -8.38
C MET A 128 -4.06 2.26 -8.94
N LEU A 129 -4.49 2.62 -10.15
CA LEU A 129 -4.21 3.93 -10.73
C LEU A 129 -4.98 5.04 -10.01
N GLU A 130 -4.38 6.23 -10.01
CA GLU A 130 -5.04 7.43 -9.50
C GLU A 130 -6.22 7.85 -10.37
N GLY A 131 -7.24 8.45 -9.75
CA GLY A 131 -8.40 8.99 -10.46
C GLY A 131 -9.34 7.96 -11.09
N THR A 132 -9.10 6.65 -10.93
CA THR A 132 -9.95 5.62 -11.55
C THR A 132 -11.08 5.12 -10.64
N CYS A 133 -11.04 5.44 -9.34
CA CYS A 133 -12.10 5.18 -8.39
C CYS A 133 -12.44 6.45 -7.61
N GLN A 134 -13.73 6.74 -7.46
CA GLN A 134 -14.20 7.76 -6.53
C GLN A 134 -14.37 7.13 -5.15
N ILE A 135 -13.62 7.60 -4.16
CA ILE A 135 -13.75 7.15 -2.77
C ILE A 135 -15.10 7.62 -2.24
N ARG A 136 -15.89 6.70 -1.66
CA ARG A 136 -17.17 7.06 -1.04
C ARG A 136 -16.97 8.10 0.06
N ARG A 137 -17.92 9.02 0.19
CA ARG A 137 -17.99 9.88 1.37
C ARG A 137 -18.59 9.08 2.53
N GLY A 138 -17.89 9.04 3.66
CA GLY A 138 -18.42 8.43 4.88
C GLY A 138 -19.61 9.21 5.45
N ALA A 139 -20.50 8.51 6.14
CA ALA A 139 -21.56 9.14 6.92
C ALA A 139 -21.01 9.71 8.24
N MET A 140 -21.81 10.55 8.93
CA MET A 140 -21.43 11.05 10.26
C MET A 140 -21.21 9.91 11.27
N ALA A 141 -22.00 8.82 11.16
CA ALA A 141 -21.80 7.62 11.95
C ALA A 141 -20.42 6.97 11.71
N ASP A 142 -19.95 6.94 10.44
CA ASP A 142 -18.62 6.40 10.10
C ASP A 142 -17.50 7.24 10.73
N ALA A 143 -17.67 8.57 10.75
CA ALA A 143 -16.71 9.48 11.37
C ALA A 143 -16.64 9.29 12.90
N LEU A 144 -17.78 9.18 13.58
CA LEU A 144 -17.84 8.90 15.01
C LEU A 144 -17.27 7.53 15.36
N ARG A 145 -17.56 6.51 14.54
CA ARG A 145 -16.97 5.17 14.66
C ARG A 145 -15.46 5.22 14.50
N ALA A 146 -14.95 5.88 13.48
CA ALA A 146 -13.52 6.01 13.22
C ALA A 146 -12.77 6.76 14.33
N ALA A 147 -13.39 7.77 14.95
CA ALA A 147 -12.81 8.48 16.07
C ALA A 147 -12.61 7.57 17.30
N ARG A 148 -13.54 6.63 17.54
CA ARG A 148 -13.51 5.70 18.68
C ARG A 148 -12.82 4.36 18.39
N ALA A 149 -12.67 4.01 17.12
CA ALA A 149 -12.11 2.74 16.71
C ALA A 149 -10.68 2.56 17.21
N PRO A 150 -10.33 1.39 17.77
CA PRO A 150 -8.97 1.10 18.18
C PRO A 150 -8.07 0.97 16.96
N ILE A 151 -6.90 1.61 17.02
CA ILE A 151 -5.85 1.44 16.03
C ILE A 151 -4.80 0.52 16.63
N VAL A 152 -4.66 -0.66 16.03
CA VAL A 152 -3.70 -1.65 16.49
C VAL A 152 -2.31 -1.15 16.14
N LYS A 153 -1.45 -0.96 17.15
CA LYS A 153 -0.06 -0.55 16.95
C LYS A 153 0.81 -1.78 17.09
N TRP A 154 1.64 -2.05 16.09
CA TRP A 154 2.63 -3.11 16.14
C TRP A 154 4.03 -2.51 16.01
N SER A 155 4.89 -2.85 16.97
CA SER A 155 6.34 -2.73 16.82
C SER A 155 6.88 -3.76 15.82
N ALA A 156 8.17 -3.72 15.52
CA ALA A 156 8.79 -4.77 14.70
C ALA A 156 8.70 -6.15 15.35
N HIS A 157 8.89 -6.22 16.66
CA HIS A 157 8.71 -7.43 17.44
C HIS A 157 7.27 -7.95 17.33
N ASP A 158 6.28 -7.08 17.58
CA ASP A 158 4.88 -7.48 17.54
C ASP A 158 4.50 -7.98 16.14
N ALA A 159 4.96 -7.31 15.08
CA ALA A 159 4.68 -7.72 13.71
C ALA A 159 5.28 -9.08 13.33
N GLY A 160 6.20 -9.63 14.13
CA GLY A 160 6.91 -10.87 13.85
C GLY A 160 8.09 -10.68 12.91
N VAL A 161 8.76 -9.52 12.97
CA VAL A 161 10.00 -9.29 12.25
C VAL A 161 11.11 -10.13 12.90
N GLU A 162 11.51 -11.20 12.22
CA GLU A 162 12.57 -12.11 12.68
C GLU A 162 13.96 -11.47 12.59
N ASP A 163 14.19 -10.68 11.54
CA ASP A 163 15.50 -10.11 11.25
C ASP A 163 15.40 -8.59 11.07
N VAL A 164 15.67 -7.88 12.16
CA VAL A 164 15.65 -6.41 12.22
C VAL A 164 16.71 -5.80 11.31
N SER A 165 17.77 -6.54 10.94
CA SER A 165 18.80 -6.03 10.02
C SER A 165 18.26 -5.82 8.60
N LYS A 166 17.13 -6.44 8.25
CA LYS A 166 16.42 -6.25 6.97
C LYS A 166 15.43 -5.09 6.99
N CYS A 167 15.39 -4.31 8.06
CA CYS A 167 14.54 -3.14 8.23
C CYS A 167 15.36 -1.84 8.29
N GLY A 168 14.71 -0.72 7.97
CA GLY A 168 15.31 0.60 8.06
C GLY A 168 16.51 0.76 7.13
N LEU A 169 17.32 1.76 7.43
CA LEU A 169 18.52 2.07 6.65
C LEU A 169 19.51 0.89 6.52
N LYS A 170 19.60 0.02 7.54
CA LYS A 170 20.50 -1.15 7.52
C LYS A 170 20.06 -2.21 6.52
N GLY A 171 18.74 -2.40 6.37
CA GLY A 171 18.15 -3.33 5.43
C GLY A 171 17.99 -2.77 4.01
N SER A 172 18.37 -1.50 3.82
CA SER A 172 18.19 -0.79 2.58
C SER A 172 19.43 -0.86 1.70
N PRO A 173 19.38 -1.55 0.54
CA PRO A 173 20.47 -1.53 -0.43
C PRO A 173 20.68 -0.15 -1.06
N THR A 174 19.67 0.72 -1.03
CA THR A 174 19.77 2.08 -1.60
C THR A 174 19.82 3.13 -0.50
N VAL A 175 20.65 4.17 -0.71
CA VAL A 175 20.81 5.29 0.23
C VAL A 175 20.73 6.62 -0.53
N VAL A 176 19.85 7.51 -0.09
CA VAL A 176 19.72 8.85 -0.65
C VAL A 176 20.87 9.73 -0.19
N LYS A 177 21.85 9.95 -1.08
CA LYS A 177 23.06 10.74 -0.75
C LYS A 177 22.80 12.25 -0.67
N ARG A 178 21.97 12.78 -1.56
CA ARG A 178 21.67 14.22 -1.65
C ARG A 178 20.31 14.44 -2.30
N VAL A 179 19.55 15.39 -1.76
CA VAL A 179 18.30 15.89 -2.34
C VAL A 179 18.50 17.36 -2.70
N PHE A 180 18.06 17.77 -3.88
CA PHE A 180 18.12 19.16 -4.34
C PHE A 180 16.90 19.46 -5.21
N ALA A 181 16.43 20.71 -5.17
CA ALA A 181 15.35 21.15 -6.04
C ALA A 181 15.87 21.33 -7.48
N PRO A 182 15.11 20.90 -8.51
CA PRO A 182 15.47 21.19 -9.89
C PRO A 182 15.46 22.71 -10.14
N SER A 183 16.35 23.17 -11.01
CA SER A 183 16.35 24.58 -11.44
C SER A 183 15.06 24.92 -12.17
N ALA A 184 14.54 26.13 -11.96
CA ALA A 184 13.39 26.63 -12.71
C ALA A 184 13.69 26.59 -14.22
N ARG A 185 12.68 26.21 -15.02
CA ARG A 185 12.82 26.27 -16.48
C ARG A 185 12.91 27.73 -16.92
N ALA A 186 13.91 28.05 -17.74
CA ALA A 186 14.11 29.40 -18.29
C ALA A 186 13.06 29.75 -19.35
N GLU A 187 12.59 28.74 -20.08
CA GLU A 187 11.54 28.90 -21.09
C GLU A 187 10.16 28.92 -20.43
N LYS A 188 9.36 29.92 -20.78
CA LYS A 188 7.95 29.99 -20.39
C LYS A 188 7.20 28.85 -21.07
N ALA A 189 6.28 28.21 -20.35
CA ALA A 189 5.40 27.22 -20.92
C ALA A 189 4.60 27.86 -22.08
N ALA A 190 4.76 27.31 -23.29
CA ALA A 190 3.89 27.63 -24.40
C ALA A 190 2.56 26.90 -24.18
N LEU A 191 1.44 27.64 -24.31
CA LEU A 191 0.13 27.02 -24.45
C LEU A 191 0.11 26.40 -25.86
N VAL A 192 0.14 25.07 -25.90
CA VAL A 192 -0.10 24.28 -27.11
C VAL A 192 -1.53 23.77 -27.06
#